data_AF-A0A919HMN7-F1
#
_entry.id   AF-A0A919HMN7-F1
#
_cell.length_a   1.000
_cell.length_b   1.000
_cell.length_c   1.000
_cell.angle_alpha   90.00
_cell.angle_beta   90.00
_cell.angle_gamma   90.00
#
_symmetry.space_group_name_H-M   'P 1'
#
loop_
_entity.id
_entity.type
_entity.pdbx_description
1 polymer ?
#
loop_
_entity_poly.entity_id
_entity_poly.type
_entity_poly.pdbx_seq_one_letter_code
_entity_poly.pdbx_strand_id
1 'polypeptide(L)'
;MRYVGSALRQLGPNLSPPPVHGASPLQALRLIVLPLVFPALLAAMLMVFAVASRELVTSLLLSPAGTQTVAVFIWRQFEQGSVGQGMAMASLTLLTGLVLMLTALALMQRRTCG
;
A
#
# COMPACT_ATOMS: atom_id res chain seq x y z
N MET A 1 -11.91 1.14 -15.01
CA MET A 1 -12.79 1.77 -14.00
C MET A 1 -14.24 1.90 -14.48
N ARG A 2 -14.92 0.81 -14.88
CA ARG A 2 -16.35 0.86 -15.34
C ARG A 2 -17.28 -0.07 -14.56
N TYR A 3 -16.74 -1.02 -13.79
CA TYR A 3 -17.54 -2.04 -13.09
C TYR A 3 -18.31 -1.48 -11.88
N VAL A 4 -17.74 -0.52 -11.16
CA VAL A 4 -18.41 0.13 -10.01
C VAL A 4 -19.59 0.99 -10.46
N GLY A 5 -19.45 1.66 -11.61
CA GLY A 5 -20.48 2.55 -12.14
C GLY A 5 -21.73 1.85 -12.67
N SER A 6 -21.65 0.57 -13.04
CA SER A 6 -22.79 -0.25 -13.44
C SER A 6 -23.50 -0.89 -12.24
N ALA A 7 -22.74 -1.34 -11.23
CA ALA A 7 -23.30 -1.88 -9.99
C ALA A 7 -24.07 -0.81 -9.20
N LEU A 8 -23.56 0.43 -9.13
CA LEU A 8 -24.25 1.56 -8.49
C LEU A 8 -25.53 2.00 -9.22
N ARG A 9 -25.59 1.84 -10.55
CA ARG A 9 -26.80 2.19 -11.33
C ARG A 9 -27.89 1.13 -11.22
N GLN A 10 -27.52 -0.14 -11.05
CA GLN A 10 -28.49 -1.23 -10.84
C GLN A 10 -29.17 -1.16 -9.47
N LEU A 11 -28.56 -0.47 -8.49
CA LEU A 11 -29.17 -0.21 -7.18
C LEU A 11 -30.28 0.86 -7.20
N GLY A 12 -30.42 1.62 -8.29
CA GLY A 12 -31.59 2.44 -8.63
C GLY A 12 -31.97 3.57 -7.64
N PRO A 13 -32.74 4.57 -8.09
CA PRO A 13 -33.22 5.69 -7.26
C PRO A 13 -34.21 5.29 -6.14
N ASN A 14 -34.40 3.99 -5.88
CA ASN A 14 -35.32 3.45 -4.88
C ASN A 14 -34.65 3.15 -3.54
N LEU A 15 -33.32 3.30 -3.42
CA LEU A 15 -32.62 3.20 -2.14
C LEU A 15 -32.48 4.57 -1.45
N SER A 16 -33.49 5.44 -1.58
CA SER A 16 -33.70 6.50 -0.59
C SER A 16 -34.19 5.79 0.68
N PRO A 17 -33.38 5.68 1.76
CA PRO A 17 -33.87 5.07 2.99
C PRO A 17 -35.10 5.88 3.44
N PRO A 18 -36.31 5.28 3.49
CA PRO A 18 -37.44 5.99 4.04
C PRO A 18 -37.09 6.30 5.52
N PRO A 19 -37.40 7.49 6.05
CA PRO A 19 -37.18 7.82 7.45
C PRO A 19 -38.18 7.05 8.31
N VAL A 20 -38.02 5.74 8.39
CA VAL A 20 -38.85 4.85 9.20
C VAL A 20 -38.09 4.61 10.51
N HIS A 21 -38.60 5.22 11.58
CA HIS A 21 -38.28 4.93 13.00
C HIS A 21 -37.03 5.56 13.64
N GLY A 22 -36.57 6.74 13.22
CA GLY A 22 -35.59 7.52 14.00
C GLY A 22 -34.14 6.99 13.97
N ALA A 23 -33.81 6.10 13.04
CA ALA A 23 -32.44 5.65 12.81
C ALA A 23 -31.59 6.76 12.17
N SER A 24 -30.39 7.00 12.71
CA SER A 24 -29.46 7.96 12.10
C SER A 24 -29.00 7.49 10.71
N PRO A 25 -28.64 8.40 9.78
CA PRO A 25 -28.15 8.03 8.44
C PRO A 25 -26.96 7.05 8.46
N LEU A 26 -26.10 7.15 9.48
CA LEU A 26 -24.99 6.23 9.71
C LEU A 26 -25.45 4.82 10.12
N GLN A 27 -26.54 4.73 10.89
CA GLN A 27 -27.15 3.45 11.26
C GLN A 27 -27.75 2.75 10.04
N ALA A 28 -28.51 3.49 9.22
CA ALA A 28 -29.09 2.94 8.00
C ALA A 28 -28.00 2.47 7.02
N LEU A 29 -26.92 3.23 6.88
CA LEU A 29 -25.78 2.85 6.06
C LEU A 29 -25.13 1.55 6.56
N ARG A 30 -24.85 1.41 7.87
CA ARG A 30 -24.17 0.23 8.42
C ARG A 30 -25.06 -1.01 8.51
N LEU A 31 -26.34 -0.86 8.82
CA LEU A 31 -27.23 -2.00 9.10
C LEU A 31 -28.01 -2.48 7.87
N ILE A 32 -28.21 -1.63 6.87
CA ILE A 32 -29.04 -1.94 5.71
C ILE A 32 -28.19 -1.94 4.44
N VAL A 33 -27.56 -0.80 4.14
CA VAL A 33 -26.84 -0.63 2.86
C VAL A 33 -25.57 -1.48 2.81
N LEU A 34 -24.77 -1.45 3.88
CA LEU A 34 -23.49 -2.15 3.96
C LEU A 34 -23.64 -3.68 3.82
N PRO A 35 -24.51 -4.40 4.57
CA PRO A 35 -24.68 -5.84 4.40
C PRO A 35 -25.29 -6.22 3.05
N LEU A 36 -26.12 -5.35 2.46
CA LEU A 36 -26.71 -5.59 1.14
C LEU A 36 -25.67 -5.49 0.02
N VAL A 37 -24.73 -4.55 0.13
CA VAL A 37 -23.67 -4.32 -0.86
C VAL A 37 -22.41 -5.16 -0.56
N PHE A 38 -22.30 -5.74 0.64
CA PHE A 38 -21.19 -6.58 1.08
C PHE A 38 -20.83 -7.73 0.11
N PRO A 39 -21.76 -8.57 -0.39
CA PRO A 39 -21.40 -9.63 -1.33
C PRO A 39 -20.83 -9.08 -2.64
N ALA A 40 -21.31 -7.93 -3.12
CA ALA A 40 -20.78 -7.26 -4.31
C ALA A 40 -19.40 -6.64 -4.05
N LEU A 41 -19.17 -6.07 -2.86
CA LEU A 41 -17.87 -5.58 -2.43
C LEU A 41 -16.85 -6.71 -2.34
N LEU A 42 -17.23 -7.87 -1.79
CA LEU A 42 -16.36 -9.03 -1.69
C LEU A 42 -15.90 -9.49 -3.09
N ALA A 43 -16.84 -9.60 -4.03
CA ALA A 43 -16.52 -9.94 -5.42
C ALA A 43 -15.57 -8.91 -6.06
N ALA A 44 -15.82 -7.61 -5.84
CA ALA A 44 -14.95 -6.55 -6.32
C ALA A 44 -13.55 -6.59 -5.68
N MET A 45 -13.46 -6.87 -4.38
CA MET A 45 -12.19 -7.02 -3.65
C MET A 45 -11.37 -8.18 -4.20
N LEU A 46 -11.99 -9.34 -4.43
CA LEU A 46 -11.30 -10.50 -5.01
C LEU A 46 -10.79 -10.21 -6.42
N MET A 47 -11.57 -9.50 -7.23
CA MET A 47 -11.13 -9.07 -8.58
C MET A 47 -9.95 -8.10 -8.52
N VAL A 48 -9.99 -7.10 -7.63
CA VAL A 48 -8.87 -6.17 -7.43
C VAL A 48 -7.63 -6.91 -6.93
N PHE A 49 -7.79 -7.83 -5.98
CA PHE A 49 -6.70 -8.66 -5.47
C PHE A 49 -6.06 -9.48 -6.58
N ALA A 50 -6.86 -10.19 -7.40
CA ALA A 50 -6.35 -11.00 -8.50
C ALA A 50 -5.56 -10.16 -9.53
N VAL A 51 -6.03 -8.96 -9.85
CA VAL A 51 -5.30 -8.03 -10.74
C VAL A 51 -4.01 -7.55 -10.08
N ALA A 52 -4.06 -7.10 -8.83
CA ALA A 52 -2.89 -6.61 -8.10
C ALA A 52 -1.81 -7.69 -7.92
N SER A 53 -2.20 -8.96 -7.67
CA SER A 53 -1.25 -10.07 -7.59
C SER A 53 -0.50 -10.29 -8.91
N ARG A 54 -1.19 -10.15 -10.05
CA ARG A 54 -0.55 -10.26 -11.37
C ARG A 54 0.44 -9.13 -11.60
N GLU A 55 0.04 -7.89 -11.30
CA GLU A 55 0.92 -6.73 -11.41
C GLU A 55 2.14 -6.84 -10.47
N LEU A 56 1.97 -7.35 -9.26
CA LEU A 56 3.06 -7.60 -8.31
C LEU A 56 4.06 -8.63 -8.85
N VAL A 57 3.56 -9.75 -9.38
CA VAL A 57 4.43 -10.78 -9.97
C VAL A 57 5.17 -10.24 -11.18
N THR A 58 4.50 -9.49 -12.07
CA THR A 58 5.14 -8.82 -13.20
C THR A 58 6.18 -7.80 -12.71
N SER A 59 5.89 -7.03 -11.68
CA SER A 59 6.84 -6.09 -11.08
C SER A 59 8.03 -6.79 -10.42
N LEU A 60 7.86 -7.98 -9.85
CA LEU A 60 8.96 -8.79 -9.30
C LEU A 60 9.80 -9.43 -10.39
N LEU A 61 9.19 -9.86 -11.50
CA LEU A 61 9.90 -10.41 -12.66
C LEU A 61 10.62 -9.33 -13.48
N LEU A 62 10.03 -8.13 -13.56
CA LEU A 62 10.62 -6.96 -14.20
C LEU A 62 11.53 -6.18 -13.25
N SER A 63 11.44 -6.43 -11.94
CA SER A 63 12.43 -5.95 -10.98
C SER A 63 13.80 -6.47 -11.43
N PRO A 64 14.84 -5.62 -11.51
CA PRO A 64 16.12 -6.06 -12.04
C PRO A 64 16.63 -7.25 -11.23
N ALA A 65 16.79 -8.40 -11.89
CA ALA A 65 17.52 -9.55 -11.35
C ALA A 65 18.98 -9.12 -11.20
N GLY A 66 19.31 -8.49 -10.07
CA GLY A 66 20.58 -7.81 -9.88
C GLY A 66 20.60 -6.70 -8.84
N THR A 67 19.44 -6.17 -8.40
CA THR A 67 19.40 -5.26 -7.24
C THR A 67 19.60 -6.07 -5.97
N GLN A 68 20.85 -6.42 -5.68
CA GLN A 68 21.22 -6.92 -4.37
C GLN A 68 20.95 -5.79 -3.39
N THR A 69 20.05 -6.01 -2.44
CA THR A 69 19.92 -5.09 -1.32
C THR A 69 21.27 -5.04 -0.62
N VAL A 70 21.64 -3.88 -0.08
CA VAL A 70 22.93 -3.71 0.59
C VAL A 70 23.10 -4.76 1.70
N ALA A 71 22.00 -5.14 2.37
CA ALA A 71 21.98 -6.23 3.35
C ALA A 71 22.41 -7.59 2.78
N VAL A 72 21.89 -7.98 1.61
CA VAL A 72 22.25 -9.26 0.96
C VAL A 72 23.70 -9.25 0.48
N PHE A 73 24.21 -8.10 0.02
CA PHE A 73 25.61 -7.95 -0.35
C PHE A 73 26.53 -8.11 0.87
N ILE A 74 26.23 -7.41 1.97
CA ILE A 74 27.01 -7.52 3.21
C ILE A 74 27.03 -8.96 3.70
N TRP A 75 25.87 -9.62 3.80
CA TRP A 75 25.77 -11.02 4.23
C TRP A 75 26.67 -11.95 3.40
N ARG A 76 26.64 -11.82 2.07
CA ARG A 76 27.51 -12.62 1.19
C ARG A 76 29.00 -12.35 1.41
N GLN A 77 29.40 -11.10 1.64
CA GLN A 77 30.80 -10.79 1.92
C GLN A 77 31.26 -11.37 3.26
N PHE A 78 30.38 -11.47 4.25
CA PHE A 78 30.66 -12.19 5.50
C PHE A 78 30.86 -13.69 5.28
N GLU A 79 29.94 -14.34 4.54
CA GLU A 79 30.03 -15.78 4.22
C GLU A 79 31.25 -16.13 3.36
N GLN A 80 31.64 -15.24 2.46
CA GLN A 80 32.82 -15.42 1.59
C GLN A 80 34.15 -15.11 2.30
N GLY A 81 34.13 -14.75 3.60
CA GLY A 81 35.31 -14.39 4.38
C GLY A 81 35.89 -13.00 4.07
N SER A 82 35.28 -12.24 3.17
CA SER A 82 35.66 -10.86 2.82
C SER A 82 34.95 -9.83 3.72
N VAL A 83 35.10 -9.99 5.04
CA VAL A 83 34.42 -9.17 6.05
C VAL A 83 34.72 -7.68 5.87
N GLY A 84 35.94 -7.32 5.44
CA GLY A 84 36.34 -5.93 5.21
C GLY A 84 35.48 -5.20 4.17
N GLN A 85 35.11 -5.88 3.08
CA GLN A 85 34.23 -5.30 2.06
C GLN A 85 32.78 -5.19 2.56
N GLY A 86 32.32 -6.16 3.36
CA GLY A 86 31.02 -6.08 4.03
C GLY A 86 30.94 -4.91 5.01
N MET A 87 32.00 -4.68 5.79
CA MET A 87 32.07 -3.56 6.74
C MET A 87 32.15 -2.20 6.06
N ALA A 88 32.89 -2.07 4.95
CA ALA A 88 32.93 -0.85 4.15
C ALA A 88 31.54 -0.49 3.58
N MET A 89 30.80 -1.49 3.09
CA MET A 89 29.43 -1.26 2.61
C MET A 89 28.46 -0.93 3.75
N ALA A 90 28.61 -1.55 4.92
CA ALA A 90 27.80 -1.25 6.09
C ALA A 90 28.00 0.20 6.56
N SER A 91 29.25 0.67 6.64
CA SER A 91 29.55 2.04 7.07
C SER A 91 29.03 3.09 6.09
N LEU A 92 29.18 2.87 4.79
CA LEU A 92 28.61 3.73 3.75
C LEU A 92 27.09 3.81 3.83
N THR A 93 26.43 2.68 4.10
CA THR A 93 24.98 2.62 4.23
C THR A 93 24.51 3.42 5.45
N LEU A 94 25.20 3.27 6.59
CA LEU A 94 24.90 4.02 7.81
C LEU A 94 25.09 5.53 7.62
N LEU A 95 26.20 5.95 7.01
CA LEU A 95 26.48 7.36 6.75
C LEU A 95 25.44 7.97 5.79
N THR A 96 25.13 7.28 4.70
CA THR A 96 24.13 7.74 3.72
C THR A 96 22.76 7.84 4.37
N GLY A 97 22.34 6.83 5.13
CA GLY A 97 21.08 6.84 5.87
C GLY A 97 20.99 7.99 6.87
N LEU A 98 22.07 8.25 7.61
CA LEU A 98 22.15 9.36 8.55
C LEU A 98 22.01 10.72 7.84
N VAL A 99 22.74 10.94 6.74
CA VAL A 99 22.67 12.19 5.96
C VAL A 99 21.26 12.41 5.41
N LEU A 100 20.64 11.37 4.85
CA LEU A 100 19.26 11.44 4.36
C LEU A 100 18.26 11.75 5.48
N MET A 101 18.43 11.13 6.65
CA MET A 101 17.57 11.40 7.81
C MET A 101 17.72 12.86 8.29
N LEU A 102 18.96 13.35 8.44
CA LEU A 102 19.22 14.71 8.89
C LEU A 102 18.72 15.75 7.88
N THR A 103 18.93 15.53 6.59
CA THR A 103 18.42 16.43 5.54
C THR A 103 16.90 16.42 5.48
N ALA A 104 16.26 15.25 5.58
CA ALA A 104 14.80 15.16 5.67
C ALA A 104 14.26 15.89 6.90
N LEU A 105 14.90 15.73 8.07
CA LEU A 105 14.52 16.44 9.29
C LEU A 105 14.68 17.96 9.12
N ALA A 106 15.78 18.41 8.54
CA ALA A 106 16.03 19.83 8.27
C ALA A 106 15.00 20.42 7.29
N LEU A 107 14.62 19.65 6.25
CA LEU A 107 13.57 20.05 5.31
C LEU A 107 12.19 20.10 5.97
N MET A 108 11.87 19.15 6.86
CA MET A 108 10.62 19.16 7.63
C MET A 108 10.56 20.34 8.60
N GLN A 109 11.66 20.65 9.31
CA GLN A 109 11.75 21.81 10.19
C GLN A 109 11.57 23.13 9.43
N ARG A 110 12.10 23.23 8.21
CA ARG A 110 11.85 24.38 7.32
C ARG A 110 10.39 24.53 6.90
N ARG A 111 9.61 23.44 6.90
CA ARG A 111 8.17 23.46 6.55
C ARG A 111 7.25 23.71 7.73
N THR A 112 7.69 23.49 8.97
CA THR A 112 6.89 23.78 10.18
C THR A 112 7.13 25.19 10.74
N CYS A 113 8.22 25.86 10.37
CA CYS A 113 8.54 27.22 10.81
C CYS A 113 8.24 28.32 9.77
N GLY A 114 7.56 28.01 8.66
CA GLY A 114 7.10 28.98 7.66
C GLY A 114 5.61 28.83 7.42
#